data_AF-A0A124G7G3-F1
#
_entry.id   AF-A0A124G7G3-F1
#
_cell.length_a   1.000
_cell.length_b   1.000
_cell.length_c   1.000
_cell.angle_alpha   90.00
_cell.angle_beta   90.00
_cell.angle_gamma   90.00
#
_symmetry.space_group_name_H-M   'P 1'
#
loop_
_entity.id
_entity.type
_entity.pdbx_description
1 polymer ?
#
loop_
_entity_poly.entity_id
_entity_poly.type
_entity_poly.pdbx_seq_one_letter_code
_entity_poly.pdbx_strand_id
1 'polypeptide(L)'
;MILLSLGQGIAWTAMFVAATSGVDARHQGIASAMASTTQQIGSAVGLAILVAIADSGAHAGIGPDLVPGLRTAGFTAGALTLLGVAIALTLRRPGSTPPAPTATQTAQKTEADISA
;
A
#
# COMPACT_ATOMS: atom_id res chain seq x y z
N MET A 1 -9.27 12.56 11.67
CA MET A 1 -8.06 12.82 10.88
C MET A 1 -6.81 12.21 11.50
N ILE A 2 -6.54 12.39 12.80
CA ILE A 2 -5.34 11.82 13.46
C ILE A 2 -5.18 10.31 13.25
N LEU A 3 -6.23 9.52 13.48
CA LEU A 3 -6.17 8.05 13.36
C LEU A 3 -5.88 7.59 11.93
N LEU A 4 -6.47 8.26 10.94
CA LEU A 4 -6.25 7.99 9.51
C LEU A 4 -4.83 8.40 9.09
N SER A 5 -4.34 9.56 9.55
CA SER A 5 -2.99 10.04 9.25
C SER A 5 -1.91 9.11 9.80
N LEU A 6 -2.06 8.68 11.06
CA LEU A 6 -1.12 7.74 11.68
C LEU A 6 -1.15 6.38 10.99
N GLY A 7 -2.34 5.83 10.78
CA GLY A 7 -2.50 4.54 10.09
C GLY A 7 -1.90 4.58 8.69
N GLN A 8 -2.17 5.63 7.93
CA GLN A 8 -1.68 5.77 6.56
C GLN A 8 -0.16 5.93 6.49
N GLY A 9 0.47 6.73 7.37
CA GLY A 9 1.93 6.89 7.38
C GLY A 9 2.67 5.58 7.69
N ILE A 10 2.17 4.83 8.68
CA ILE A 10 2.74 3.53 9.07
C ILE A 10 2.55 2.51 7.96
N ALA A 11 1.33 2.37 7.45
CA ALA A 11 1.00 1.38 6.43
C ALA A 11 1.74 1.63 5.11
N TRP A 12 1.82 2.90 4.67
CA TRP A 12 2.53 3.27 3.45
C TRP A 12 4.01 2.90 3.54
N THR A 13 4.67 3.27 4.64
CA THR A 13 6.09 2.96 4.85
C THR A 13 6.33 1.46 4.89
N ALA A 14 5.54 0.73 5.68
CA ALA A 14 5.65 -0.73 5.81
C ALA A 14 5.41 -1.45 4.47
N MET A 15 4.46 -0.97 3.65
CA MET A 15 4.15 -1.53 2.34
C MET A 15 5.35 -1.42 1.38
N PHE A 16 6.00 -0.25 1.30
CA PHE A 16 7.15 -0.07 0.40
C PHE A 16 8.39 -0.85 0.87
N VAL A 17 8.62 -0.95 2.18
CA VAL A 17 9.65 -1.82 2.74
C VAL A 17 9.38 -3.27 2.36
N ALA A 18 8.14 -3.74 2.53
CA ALA A 18 7.77 -5.10 2.17
C ALA A 18 7.90 -5.35 0.64
N ALA A 19 7.50 -4.40 -0.19
CA ALA A 19 7.53 -4.51 -1.64
C ALA A 19 8.97 -4.55 -2.22
N THR A 20 9.93 -3.94 -1.52
CA THR A 20 11.34 -3.88 -1.95
C THR A 20 12.22 -4.89 -1.22
N SER A 21 11.71 -5.55 -0.17
CA SER A 21 12.44 -6.57 0.59
C SER A 21 12.82 -7.76 -0.30
N GLY A 22 14.10 -8.11 -0.34
CA GLY A 22 14.62 -9.20 -1.18
C GLY A 22 14.85 -8.84 -2.64
N VAL A 23 14.60 -7.59 -3.05
CA VAL A 23 14.96 -7.07 -4.38
C VAL A 23 16.39 -6.53 -4.35
N ASP A 24 17.21 -6.91 -5.35
CA ASP A 24 18.55 -6.38 -5.53
C ASP A 24 18.56 -4.84 -5.53
N ALA A 25 19.60 -4.24 -4.94
CA ALA A 25 19.74 -2.78 -4.82
C ALA A 25 19.58 -2.05 -6.18
N ARG A 26 20.02 -2.67 -7.27
CA ARG A 26 19.92 -2.12 -8.64
C ARG A 26 18.47 -2.08 -9.18
N HIS A 27 17.54 -2.83 -8.58
CA HIS A 27 16.16 -2.96 -9.03
C HIS A 27 15.13 -2.41 -8.04
N GLN A 28 15.56 -1.83 -6.91
CA GLN A 28 14.64 -1.26 -5.90
C GLN A 28 13.77 -0.14 -6.45
N GLY A 29 14.30 0.71 -7.35
CA GLY A 29 13.52 1.75 -8.02
C GLY A 29 12.38 1.17 -8.87
N ILE A 30 12.64 0.05 -9.55
CA ILE A 30 11.64 -0.65 -10.36
C ILE A 30 10.57 -1.28 -9.46
N ALA A 31 10.97 -1.94 -8.36
CA ALA A 31 10.03 -2.52 -7.40
C ALA A 31 9.09 -1.45 -6.79
N SER A 32 9.64 -0.29 -6.40
CA SER A 32 8.85 0.83 -5.88
C SER A 32 7.91 1.43 -6.93
N ALA A 33 8.38 1.62 -8.17
CA ALA A 33 7.56 2.10 -9.28
C ALA A 33 6.41 1.13 -9.60
N MET A 34 6.68 -0.17 -9.62
CA MET A 34 5.67 -1.22 -9.82
C MET A 34 4.63 -1.23 -8.70
N ALA A 35 5.06 -1.11 -7.44
CA ALA A 35 4.16 -1.02 -6.29
C ALA A 35 3.22 0.20 -6.41
N SER A 36 3.79 1.36 -6.74
CA SER A 36 3.03 2.61 -6.90
C SER A 36 2.05 2.56 -8.07
N THR A 37 2.45 1.96 -9.18
CA THR A 37 1.61 1.82 -10.37
C THR A 37 0.46 0.86 -10.11
N THR A 38 0.75 -0.30 -9.50
CA THR A 38 -0.26 -1.28 -9.12
C THR A 38 -1.26 -0.69 -8.12
N GLN A 39 -0.77 0.10 -7.15
CA GLN A 39 -1.63 0.80 -6.20
C GLN A 39 -2.56 1.80 -6.90
N GLN A 40 -2.02 2.66 -7.77
CA GLN A 40 -2.83 3.65 -8.49
C GLN A 40 -3.89 2.98 -9.39
N ILE A 41 -3.51 1.92 -10.12
CA ILE A 41 -4.45 1.14 -10.93
C ILE A 41 -5.52 0.51 -10.03
N GLY A 42 -5.12 -0.11 -8.92
CA GLY A 42 -6.05 -0.70 -7.96
C GLY A 42 -7.02 0.32 -7.36
N SER A 43 -6.54 1.52 -7.02
CA SER A 43 -7.39 2.61 -6.53
C SER A 43 -8.39 3.07 -7.58
N ALA A 44 -7.97 3.22 -8.83
CA ALA A 44 -8.85 3.61 -9.93
C ALA A 44 -9.94 2.56 -10.19
N VAL A 45 -9.56 1.28 -10.27
CA VAL A 45 -10.50 0.17 -10.48
C VAL A 45 -11.47 0.04 -9.30
N GLY A 46 -10.96 0.09 -8.07
CA GLY A 46 -11.79 0.02 -6.86
C GLY A 46 -12.80 1.16 -6.79
N LEU A 47 -12.36 2.39 -7.09
CA LEU A 47 -13.26 3.55 -7.15
C LEU A 47 -14.33 3.38 -8.23
N ALA A 48 -13.95 2.92 -9.44
CA ALA A 48 -14.91 2.70 -10.53
C ALA A 48 -16.01 1.70 -10.14
N ILE A 49 -15.65 0.61 -9.46
CA ILE A 49 -16.62 -0.37 -8.96
C ILE A 49 -17.53 0.25 -7.90
N LEU A 50 -16.98 1.00 -6.94
CA LEU A 50 -17.78 1.63 -5.89
C LEU A 50 -18.75 2.68 -6.46
N VAL A 51 -18.32 3.44 -7.47
CA VAL A 51 -19.18 4.40 -8.18
C VAL A 51 -20.30 3.67 -8.91
N ALA A 52 -20.00 2.58 -9.63
CA ALA A 52 -21.02 1.77 -10.30
C ALA A 52 -22.06 1.22 -9.30
N ILE A 53 -21.62 0.79 -8.12
CA ILE A 53 -22.53 0.34 -7.05
C ILE A 53 -23.38 1.50 -6.51
N ALA A 54 -22.75 2.67 -6.28
CA ALA A 54 -23.46 3.84 -5.79
C ALA A 54 -24.56 4.31 -6.76
N ASP A 55 -24.35 4.12 -8.07
CA ASP A 55 -25.28 4.53 -9.13
C ASP A 55 -26.30 3.45 -9.53
N SER A 56 -26.09 2.19 -9.12
CA SER A 56 -26.86 1.02 -9.57
C SER A 56 -28.40 1.06 -9.38
N GLY A 57 -28.93 2.02 -8.61
CA GLY A 57 -30.37 2.25 -8.43
C GLY A 57 -30.84 3.67 -8.77
N ALA A 58 -29.94 4.59 -9.13
CA ALA A 58 -30.25 5.99 -9.36
C ALA A 58 -30.62 6.22 -10.83
N HIS A 59 -31.91 6.17 -11.15
CA HIS A 59 -32.37 6.59 -12.48
C HIS A 59 -32.43 8.12 -12.52
N ALA A 60 -31.29 8.76 -12.85
CA ALA A 60 -31.17 10.19 -13.10
C ALA A 60 -31.56 11.17 -11.95
N GLY A 61 -31.70 10.68 -10.72
CA GLY A 61 -32.09 11.51 -9.57
C GLY A 61 -30.87 12.16 -8.89
N ILE A 62 -30.75 13.49 -8.97
CA ILE A 62 -29.87 14.26 -8.09
C ILE A 62 -30.69 14.61 -6.83
N GLY A 63 -30.27 14.15 -5.65
CA GLY A 63 -30.97 14.41 -4.40
C GLY A 63 -31.01 13.21 -3.43
N PRO A 64 -32.00 13.14 -2.53
CA PRO A 64 -32.07 12.11 -1.48
C PRO A 64 -32.12 10.67 -2.01
N ASP A 65 -32.49 10.48 -3.28
CA ASP A 65 -32.56 9.18 -3.95
C ASP A 65 -31.18 8.52 -4.16
N LEU A 66 -30.08 9.27 -4.03
CA LEU A 66 -28.71 8.72 -4.04
C LEU A 66 -28.28 8.09 -2.71
N VAL A 67 -28.94 8.43 -1.60
CA VAL A 67 -28.52 8.01 -0.26
C VAL A 67 -28.50 6.48 -0.11
N PRO A 68 -29.49 5.71 -0.61
CA PRO A 68 -29.46 4.25 -0.54
C PRO A 68 -28.26 3.64 -1.30
N GLY A 69 -27.99 4.12 -2.51
CA GLY A 69 -26.85 3.66 -3.32
C GLY A 69 -25.51 3.96 -2.65
N LEU A 70 -25.34 5.18 -2.13
CA LEU A 70 -24.13 5.58 -1.42
C LEU A 70 -23.91 4.77 -0.13
N ARG A 71 -24.98 4.44 0.59
CA ARG A 71 -24.92 3.56 1.77
C ARG A 71 -24.47 2.15 1.39
N THR A 72 -25.03 1.57 0.33
CA THR A 72 -24.64 0.26 -0.20
C THR A 72 -23.17 0.24 -0.64
N ALA A 73 -22.72 1.28 -1.34
CA ALA A 73 -21.32 1.44 -1.72
C ALA A 73 -20.40 1.54 -0.49
N GLY A 74 -20.81 2.29 0.54
CA GLY A 74 -20.09 2.39 1.82
C GLY A 74 -19.94 1.05 2.55
N PHE A 75 -21.02 0.27 2.66
CA PHE A 75 -20.94 -1.06 3.26
C PHE A 75 -20.09 -2.02 2.43
N THR A 76 -20.16 -1.92 1.10
CA THR A 76 -19.32 -2.73 0.21
C THR A 76 -17.85 -2.38 0.37
N ALA A 77 -17.50 -1.08 0.44
CA ALA A 77 -16.14 -0.64 0.72
C ALA A 77 -15.64 -1.14 2.08
N GLY A 78 -16.49 -1.09 3.12
CA GLY A 78 -16.18 -1.65 4.43
C GLY A 78 -15.93 -3.16 4.40
N ALA A 79 -16.78 -3.92 3.71
CA ALA A 79 -16.64 -5.37 3.55
C ALA A 79 -15.37 -5.74 2.78
N LEU A 80 -15.05 -5.05 1.68
CA LEU A 80 -13.82 -5.23 0.93
C LEU A 80 -12.58 -4.91 1.76
N THR A 81 -12.65 -3.85 2.59
CA THR A 81 -11.56 -3.50 3.51
C THR A 81 -11.34 -4.59 4.55
N LEU A 82 -12.41 -5.09 5.18
CA LEU A 82 -12.32 -6.19 6.15
C LEU A 82 -11.81 -7.48 5.52
N LEU A 83 -12.22 -7.78 4.27
CA LEU A 83 -11.70 -8.91 3.51
C LEU A 83 -10.19 -8.75 3.25
N GLY A 84 -9.75 -7.55 2.85
CA GLY A 84 -8.33 -7.25 2.68
C GLY A 84 -7.53 -7.42 3.98
N VAL A 85 -8.08 -6.99 5.12
CA VAL A 85 -7.50 -7.23 6.44
C VAL A 85 -7.43 -8.73 6.75
N ALA A 86 -8.50 -9.48 6.50
CA ALA A 86 -8.52 -10.92 6.73
C ALA A 86 -7.45 -11.64 5.89
N ILE A 87 -7.32 -11.28 4.61
CA ILE A 87 -6.25 -11.80 3.73
C ILE A 87 -4.87 -11.40 4.27
N ALA A 88 -4.67 -10.15 4.67
CA ALA A 88 -3.40 -9.70 5.24
C ALA A 88 -3.02 -10.49 6.51
N LEU A 89 -4.00 -10.87 7.33
CA LEU A 89 -3.79 -11.68 8.53
C LEU A 89 -3.45 -13.16 8.23
N THR A 90 -3.83 -13.69 7.06
CA THR A 90 -3.44 -15.05 6.66
C THR A 90 -2.06 -15.11 6.01
N LEU A 91 -1.50 -13.97 5.58
CA LEU A 91 -0.15 -13.91 5.02
C LEU A 91 0.92 -14.14 6.10
N ARG A 92 1.91 -14.97 5.77
CA ARG A 92 3.04 -15.29 6.66
C ARG A 92 3.93 -14.06 6.78
N ARG A 93 4.33 -13.70 8.01
CA ARG A 93 5.28 -12.60 8.24
C ARG A 93 6.58 -12.87 7.48
N PRO A 94 7.05 -11.94 6.63
CA PRO A 94 8.38 -12.02 6.04
C PRO A 94 9.41 -12.13 7.18
N GLY A 95 10.29 -13.13 7.11
CA GLY A 95 11.38 -13.25 8.06
C GLY A 95 12.28 -12.01 7.98
N SER A 96 12.72 -11.50 9.12
CA SER A 96 13.71 -10.42 9.18
C SER A 96 14.97 -10.87 8.45
N THR A 97 15.15 -10.45 7.21
CA THR A 97 16.42 -10.64 6.51
C THR A 97 17.44 -9.75 7.21
N PRO A 98 18.52 -10.30 7.78
CA PRO A 98 19.53 -9.49 8.45
C PRO A 98 20.03 -8.39 7.52
N PRO A 99 20.17 -7.14 8.00
CA PRO A 99 20.65 -6.04 7.16
C PRO A 99 21.99 -6.45 6.54
N ALA A 100 22.06 -6.41 5.21
CA ALA A 100 23.30 -6.61 4.49
C ALA A 100 24.33 -5.59 5.01
N PRO A 101 25.56 -6.00 5.36
CA PRO A 101 26.56 -5.10 5.92
C PRO A 101 26.74 -3.90 4.99
N THR A 102 26.36 -2.73 5.50
CA THR A 102 26.37 -1.45 4.79
C THR A 102 27.78 -1.16 4.26
N ALA A 103 27.87 -0.82 2.98
CA ALA A 103 29.11 -0.41 2.30
C ALA A 103 29.84 0.78 2.96
N THR A 104 29.22 1.43 3.96
CA THR A 104 29.88 2.36 4.90
C THR A 104 31.07 1.71 5.61
N GLN A 105 31.03 0.41 5.86
CA GLN A 105 32.13 -0.33 6.51
C GLN A 105 33.33 -0.51 5.57
N THR A 106 33.13 -0.54 4.24
CA THR A 106 34.22 -0.62 3.26
C THR A 106 34.92 0.73 3.12
N ALA A 107 34.18 1.84 3.09
CA ALA A 107 34.76 3.19 3.04
C ALA A 107 35.57 3.49 4.33
N GLN A 108 35.00 3.22 5.51
CA GLN A 108 35.72 3.42 6.78
C GLN A 108 36.92 2.48 6.97
N LYS A 109 36.87 1.24 6.44
CA LYS A 109 38.02 0.33 6.49
C LYS A 109 39.15 0.77 5.55
N THR A 110 38.82 1.27 4.36
CA THR A 110 39.82 1.84 3.44
C THR A 110 40.47 3.10 4.00
N GLU A 111 39.71 3.96 4.68
CA GLU A 111 40.25 5.17 5.33
C GLU A 111 41.16 4.85 6.53
N ALA A 112 40.86 3.78 7.28
CA ALA A 112 41.69 3.31 8.38
C ALA A 112 42.99 2.62 7.93
N ASP A 113 42.97 1.88 6.81
CA ASP A 113 44.18 1.24 6.23
C ASP A 113 45.13 2.23 5.56
N ILE A 114 44.65 3.39 5.11
CA ILE A 114 45.49 4.44 4.49
C ILE A 114 46.17 5.33 5.56
N SER A 115 45.66 5.34 6.79
CA SER A 115 46.16 6.16 7.89
C SER A 115 47.13 5.42 8.84
N ALA A 116 47.47 4.16 8.57
CA ALA A 116 48.40 3.33 9.35
C ALA A 116 49.71 3.09 8.59
#